data_AF-A0A2L1KG57-F1
#
_entry.id   AF-A0A2L1KG57-F1
#
_cell.length_a   1.000
_cell.length_b   1.000
_cell.length_c   1.000
_cell.angle_alpha   90.00
_cell.angle_beta   90.00
_cell.angle_gamma   90.00
#
_symmetry.space_group_name_H-M   'P 1'
#
loop_
_entity.id
_entity.type
_entity.pdbx_description
1 polymer ?
#
loop_
_entity_poly.entity_id
_entity_poly.type
_entity_poly.pdbx_seq_one_letter_code
_entity_poly.pdbx_strand_id
1 'polypeptide(L)'
;MIGLSSMQATYAALEAICGDHFHDSYEKARIVFNKDGRFTTVMRDGQCVAHMAGRFSKQELRDALKGNIKDHGRYVAGKIKSILEQKLVLPDTYLFRMDIEDDLRWVDSIRSRQFSAWVVPKVPDNDDPKQVRAEFRFWIAEARAIIFADKGKAWAWQHKAIVTDGLQHPKADTHEELAHLVADTFNKAVEHAGWD
;
A
#
# COMPACT_ATOMS: atom_id res chain seq x y z
N MET A 1 -4.96 -0.47 17.40
CA MET A 1 -4.45 -0.45 16.01
C MET A 1 -5.44 -1.22 15.16
N ILE A 2 -5.84 -0.67 14.02
CA ILE A 2 -6.81 -1.31 13.12
C ILE A 2 -6.14 -2.54 12.48
N GLY A 3 -6.74 -3.72 12.62
CA GLY A 3 -6.29 -4.94 11.93
C GLY A 3 -6.72 -4.96 10.46
N LEU A 4 -6.12 -5.85 9.66
CA LEU A 4 -6.39 -5.97 8.22
C LEU A 4 -7.89 -6.08 7.90
N SER A 5 -8.64 -6.91 8.62
CA SER A 5 -10.09 -7.07 8.41
C SER A 5 -10.87 -5.78 8.64
N SER A 6 -10.51 -4.98 9.64
CA SER A 6 -11.15 -3.69 9.90
C SER A 6 -10.72 -2.64 8.87
N MET A 7 -9.50 -2.72 8.32
CA MET A 7 -9.10 -1.84 7.21
C MET A 7 -9.79 -2.20 5.89
N GLN A 8 -9.97 -3.49 5.59
CA GLN A 8 -10.79 -3.94 4.47
C GLN A 8 -12.23 -3.44 4.59
N ALA A 9 -12.82 -3.55 5.78
CA ALA A 9 -14.15 -3.02 6.07
C ALA A 9 -14.20 -1.50 5.93
N THR A 10 -13.16 -0.78 6.34
CA THR A 10 -13.06 0.69 6.19
C THR A 10 -13.05 1.11 4.72
N TYR A 11 -12.27 0.44 3.86
CA TYR A 11 -12.30 0.67 2.41
C TYR A 11 -13.66 0.35 1.80
N ALA A 12 -14.26 -0.79 2.18
CA ALA A 12 -15.57 -1.19 1.68
C ALA A 12 -16.68 -0.21 2.12
N ALA A 13 -16.60 0.32 3.34
CA ALA A 13 -17.48 1.36 3.83
C ALA A 13 -17.32 2.66 3.04
N LEU A 14 -16.06 3.07 2.77
CA LEU A 14 -15.77 4.27 1.99
C LEU A 14 -16.32 4.17 0.56
N GLU A 15 -16.14 3.03 -0.09
CA GLU A 15 -16.65 2.79 -1.45
C GLU A 15 -18.18 2.81 -1.50
N ALA A 16 -18.82 2.20 -0.52
CA ALA A 16 -20.28 2.12 -0.46
C ALA A 16 -20.97 3.45 -0.14
N ILE A 17 -20.21 4.50 0.19
CA ILE A 17 -20.74 5.86 0.41
C ILE A 17 -20.11 6.90 -0.52
N CYS A 18 -19.39 6.48 -1.56
CA CYS A 18 -18.76 7.37 -2.56
C CYS A 18 -19.29 7.08 -3.98
N GLY A 19 -19.07 8.04 -4.90
CA GLY A 19 -19.40 7.88 -6.32
C GLY A 19 -20.89 7.65 -6.54
N ASP A 20 -21.22 6.69 -7.41
CA ASP A 20 -22.60 6.32 -7.74
C ASP A 20 -23.40 5.85 -6.51
N HIS A 21 -22.72 5.41 -5.46
CA HIS A 21 -23.33 4.96 -4.20
C HIS A 21 -23.56 6.08 -3.19
N PHE A 22 -23.19 7.33 -3.49
CA PHE A 22 -23.32 8.43 -2.52
C PHE A 22 -24.76 8.65 -2.04
N HIS A 23 -25.75 8.39 -2.89
CA HIS A 23 -27.16 8.53 -2.55
C HIS A 23 -27.80 7.25 -1.98
N ASP A 24 -27.06 6.14 -1.92
CA ASP A 24 -27.55 4.90 -1.32
C ASP A 24 -27.78 5.05 0.19
N SER A 25 -28.73 4.27 0.72
CA SER A 25 -28.97 4.19 2.16
C SER A 25 -27.82 3.49 2.88
N TYR A 26 -27.60 3.81 4.16
CA TYR A 26 -26.57 3.14 4.97
C TYR A 26 -26.84 1.63 5.14
N GLU A 27 -28.10 1.22 5.15
CA GLU A 27 -28.50 -0.19 5.19
C GLU A 27 -28.02 -0.94 3.95
N LYS A 28 -28.24 -0.38 2.74
CA LYS A 28 -27.73 -0.94 1.48
C LYS A 28 -26.20 -0.97 1.46
N ALA A 29 -25.57 0.03 2.08
CA ALA A 29 -24.13 0.07 2.30
C ALA A 29 -23.65 -0.84 3.45
N ARG A 30 -24.51 -1.64 4.09
CA ARG A 30 -24.17 -2.53 5.22
C ARG A 30 -23.47 -1.80 6.37
N ILE A 31 -23.81 -0.53 6.57
CA ILE A 31 -23.28 0.32 7.63
C ILE A 31 -24.31 0.40 8.76
N VAL A 32 -23.87 0.10 9.98
CA VAL A 32 -24.68 0.13 11.20
C VAL A 32 -24.09 1.14 12.18
N PHE A 33 -24.95 1.80 12.95
CA PHE A 33 -24.56 2.82 13.93
C PHE A 33 -24.88 2.35 15.35
N ASN A 34 -23.84 2.23 16.18
CA ASN A 34 -23.97 1.95 17.59
C ASN A 34 -23.73 3.24 18.37
N LYS A 35 -24.77 3.79 18.99
CA LYS A 35 -24.66 5.03 19.77
C LYS A 35 -24.32 4.70 21.22
N ASP A 36 -23.29 5.35 21.74
CA ASP A 36 -22.92 5.33 23.15
C ASP A 36 -22.75 6.77 23.64
N GLY A 37 -23.78 7.26 24.35
CA GLY A 37 -23.84 8.62 24.84
C GLY A 37 -23.65 9.66 23.73
N ARG A 38 -22.48 10.33 23.74
CA ARG A 38 -22.13 11.39 22.78
C ARG A 38 -21.41 10.89 21.53
N PHE A 39 -21.11 9.60 21.44
CA PHE A 39 -20.37 9.02 20.33
C PHE A 39 -21.23 8.04 19.55
N THR A 40 -20.96 7.96 18.25
CA THR A 40 -21.53 6.95 17.36
C THR A 40 -20.38 6.13 16.80
N THR A 41 -20.36 4.85 17.13
CA THR A 41 -19.46 3.88 16.52
C THR A 41 -20.10 3.40 15.22
N VAL A 42 -19.39 3.58 14.12
CA VAL A 42 -19.80 3.17 12.78
C VAL A 42 -19.21 1.81 12.50
N MET A 43 -20.08 0.85 12.23
CA MET A 43 -19.73 -0.55 12.00
C MET A 43 -20.03 -0.93 10.56
N ARG A 44 -19.17 -1.78 9.98
CA ARG A 44 -19.47 -2.50 8.74
C ARG A 44 -18.98 -3.94 8.89
N ASP A 45 -19.84 -4.90 8.57
CA ASP A 45 -19.50 -6.33 8.58
C ASP A 45 -18.87 -6.80 9.91
N GLY A 46 -19.40 -6.28 11.03
CA GLY A 46 -18.91 -6.57 12.38
C GLY A 46 -17.61 -5.85 12.78
N GLN A 47 -17.02 -5.05 11.89
CA GLN A 47 -15.80 -4.28 12.14
C GLN A 47 -16.12 -2.82 12.43
N CYS A 48 -15.42 -2.23 13.40
CA CYS A 48 -15.44 -0.78 13.58
C CYS A 48 -14.66 -0.13 12.43
N VAL A 49 -15.28 0.86 11.78
CA VAL A 49 -14.68 1.61 10.65
C VAL A 49 -14.49 3.09 10.96
N ALA A 50 -15.28 3.65 11.89
CA ALA A 50 -15.11 5.02 12.37
C ALA A 50 -15.76 5.25 13.74
N HIS A 51 -15.25 6.23 14.49
CA HIS A 51 -15.91 6.79 15.67
C HIS A 51 -16.26 8.25 15.40
N MET A 52 -17.55 8.58 15.48
CA MET A 52 -18.07 9.91 15.17
C MET A 52 -18.61 10.57 16.44
N ALA A 53 -18.35 11.86 16.62
CA ALA A 53 -18.92 12.64 17.72
C ALA A 53 -20.27 13.24 17.32
N GLY A 54 -21.27 13.12 18.17
CA GLY A 54 -22.58 13.76 18.00
C GLY A 54 -23.32 13.36 16.72
N ARG A 55 -24.01 14.34 16.12
CA ARG A 55 -24.62 14.19 14.80
C ARG A 55 -23.55 14.52 13.74
N PHE A 56 -23.48 13.71 12.71
CA PHE A 56 -22.56 13.90 11.59
C PHE A 56 -23.29 13.68 10.27
N SER A 57 -22.78 14.30 9.23
CA SER A 57 -23.16 14.20 7.84
C SER A 57 -22.44 13.03 7.15
N LYS A 58 -22.96 12.59 6.01
CA LYS A 58 -22.30 11.58 5.18
C LYS A 58 -20.90 12.03 4.73
N GLN A 59 -20.72 13.34 4.50
CA GLN A 59 -19.41 13.91 4.14
C GLN A 59 -18.41 13.82 5.30
N GLU A 60 -18.83 14.14 6.53
CA GLU A 60 -17.97 13.96 7.71
C GLU A 60 -17.58 12.49 7.94
N LEU A 61 -18.51 11.56 7.73
CA LEU A 61 -18.17 10.13 7.78
C LEU A 61 -17.14 9.74 6.71
N ARG A 62 -17.32 10.21 5.48
CA ARG A 62 -16.39 9.96 4.37
C ARG A 62 -14.99 10.47 4.70
N ASP A 63 -14.89 11.68 5.23
CA ASP A 63 -13.61 12.28 5.59
C ASP A 63 -12.96 11.56 6.76
N ALA A 64 -13.74 11.10 7.74
CA ALA A 64 -13.25 10.25 8.83
C ALA A 64 -12.70 8.90 8.33
N LEU A 65 -13.41 8.22 7.41
CA LEU A 65 -12.94 6.96 6.82
C LEU A 65 -11.63 7.15 6.04
N LYS A 66 -11.53 8.22 5.25
CA LYS A 66 -10.29 8.59 4.54
C LYS A 66 -9.15 8.88 5.52
N GLY A 67 -9.41 9.62 6.59
CA GLY A 67 -8.44 9.89 7.65
C GLY A 67 -7.92 8.59 8.26
N ASN A 68 -8.82 7.68 8.65
CA ASN A 68 -8.46 6.37 9.21
C ASN A 68 -7.60 5.53 8.24
N ILE A 69 -7.94 5.53 6.95
CA ILE A 69 -7.14 4.85 5.92
C ILE A 69 -5.74 5.47 5.82
N LYS A 70 -5.63 6.79 5.79
CA LYS A 70 -4.34 7.48 5.69
C LYS A 70 -3.48 7.25 6.93
N ASP A 71 -4.05 7.32 8.12
CA ASP A 71 -3.32 7.08 9.37
C ASP A 71 -2.81 5.64 9.45
N HIS A 72 -3.65 4.66 9.09
CA HIS A 72 -3.22 3.27 9.01
C HIS A 72 -2.19 3.06 7.89
N GLY A 73 -2.39 3.69 6.73
CA GLY A 73 -1.45 3.68 5.61
C GLY A 73 -0.06 4.19 6.01
N ARG A 74 0.02 5.32 6.72
CA ARG A 74 1.29 5.86 7.25
C ARG A 74 1.97 4.87 8.18
N TYR A 75 1.19 4.27 9.07
CA TYR A 75 1.70 3.30 10.03
C TYR A 75 2.32 2.09 9.34
N VAL A 76 1.58 1.49 8.40
CA VAL A 76 2.03 0.32 7.62
C VAL A 76 3.23 0.70 6.75
N ALA A 77 3.13 1.79 6.00
CA ALA A 77 4.20 2.26 5.12
C ALA A 77 5.49 2.55 5.89
N GLY A 78 5.40 3.17 7.08
CA GLY A 78 6.56 3.43 7.94
C GLY A 78 7.23 2.14 8.42
N LYS A 79 6.45 1.11 8.76
CA LYS A 79 6.99 -0.22 9.12
C LYS A 79 7.69 -0.88 7.95
N ILE A 80 7.04 -0.93 6.79
CA ILE A 80 7.62 -1.52 5.57
C ILE A 80 8.91 -0.78 5.19
N LYS A 81 8.88 0.57 5.19
CA LYS A 81 10.05 1.41 4.90
C LYS A 81 11.23 1.04 5.80
N SER A 82 11.00 0.97 7.11
CA SER A 82 12.04 0.61 8.08
C SER A 82 12.63 -0.78 7.84
N ILE A 83 11.82 -1.78 7.47
CA ILE A 83 12.29 -3.14 7.19
C ILE A 83 13.10 -3.17 5.90
N LEU A 84 12.59 -2.54 4.83
CA LEU A 84 13.27 -2.49 3.54
C LEU A 84 14.60 -1.75 3.62
N GLU A 85 14.68 -0.62 4.34
CA GLU A 85 15.93 0.11 4.57
C GLU A 85 17.00 -0.72 5.27
N GLN A 86 16.59 -1.66 6.13
CA GLN A 86 17.52 -2.53 6.86
C GLN A 86 17.89 -3.80 6.09
N LYS A 87 17.02 -4.28 5.21
CA LYS A 87 17.13 -5.62 4.59
C LYS A 87 17.53 -5.60 3.12
N LEU A 88 17.23 -4.54 2.39
CA LEU A 88 17.65 -4.44 0.99
C LEU A 88 19.17 -4.30 0.91
N VAL A 89 19.81 -5.18 0.17
CA VAL A 89 21.24 -5.12 -0.10
C VAL A 89 21.42 -4.36 -1.41
N LEU A 90 21.73 -3.06 -1.29
CA LEU A 90 21.85 -2.15 -2.43
C LEU A 90 23.30 -1.69 -2.59
N PRO A 91 23.84 -1.64 -3.83
CA PRO A 91 25.12 -0.99 -4.07
C PRO A 91 25.06 0.50 -3.74
N ASP A 92 26.21 1.10 -3.40
CA ASP A 92 26.30 2.53 -3.06
C ASP A 92 25.87 3.47 -4.18
N THR A 93 25.79 2.99 -5.42
CA THR A 93 25.28 3.73 -6.59
C THR A 93 23.76 3.78 -6.65
N TYR A 94 23.06 3.08 -5.76
CA TYR A 94 21.61 3.00 -5.72
C TYR A 94 21.04 3.66 -4.46
N LEU A 95 19.75 3.89 -4.51
CA LEU A 95 18.99 4.39 -3.39
C LEU A 95 17.64 3.70 -3.33
N PHE A 96 17.16 3.55 -2.11
CA PHE A 96 15.79 3.20 -1.81
C PHE A 96 14.97 4.47 -1.61
N ARG A 97 13.78 4.54 -2.21
CA ARG A 97 12.84 5.66 -2.11
C ARG A 97 11.43 5.17 -1.80
N MET A 98 10.74 5.91 -0.96
CA MET A 98 9.33 5.71 -0.67
C MET A 98 8.74 7.05 -0.25
N ASP A 99 7.82 7.60 -1.05
CA ASP A 99 7.16 8.87 -0.76
C ASP A 99 5.76 8.61 -0.20
N ILE A 100 5.72 8.36 1.12
CA ILE A 100 4.52 7.91 1.81
C ILE A 100 3.39 8.94 1.69
N GLU A 101 3.68 10.23 1.85
CA GLU A 101 2.63 11.25 1.84
C GLU A 101 2.12 11.54 0.42
N ASP A 102 2.99 11.50 -0.61
CA ASP A 102 2.50 11.65 -1.99
C ASP A 102 1.63 10.46 -2.42
N ASP A 103 1.99 9.23 -2.02
CA ASP A 103 1.16 8.04 -2.28
C ASP A 103 -0.19 8.12 -1.56
N LEU A 104 -0.19 8.50 -0.27
CA LEU A 104 -1.42 8.59 0.52
C LEU A 104 -2.33 9.76 0.12
N ARG A 105 -1.81 10.77 -0.57
CA ARG A 105 -2.64 11.83 -1.18
C ARG A 105 -3.63 11.24 -2.19
N TRP A 106 -3.31 10.13 -2.86
CA TRP A 106 -4.21 9.47 -3.81
C TRP A 106 -5.40 8.76 -3.16
N VAL A 107 -5.40 8.57 -1.83
CA VAL A 107 -6.60 8.12 -1.09
C VAL A 107 -7.73 9.14 -1.23
N ASP A 108 -7.40 10.43 -1.26
CA ASP A 108 -8.40 11.50 -1.28
C ASP A 108 -9.09 11.63 -2.65
N SER A 109 -8.31 11.49 -3.73
CA SER A 109 -8.75 11.69 -5.12
C SER A 109 -9.36 10.42 -5.71
N ILE A 110 -8.65 9.30 -5.63
CA ILE A 110 -9.01 8.05 -6.32
C ILE A 110 -9.23 6.88 -5.36
N ARG A 111 -9.17 7.12 -4.04
CA ARG A 111 -9.29 6.07 -3.02
C ARG A 111 -8.24 4.96 -3.22
N SER A 112 -7.01 5.37 -3.56
CA SER A 112 -5.91 4.43 -3.76
C SER A 112 -5.81 3.45 -2.58
N ARG A 113 -5.52 2.20 -2.92
CA ARG A 113 -5.32 1.10 -1.98
C ARG A 113 -3.85 0.75 -1.79
N GLN A 114 -2.97 1.48 -2.47
CA GLN A 114 -1.58 1.12 -2.64
C GLN A 114 -0.64 2.29 -2.34
N PHE A 115 0.59 1.94 -1.98
CA PHE A 115 1.75 2.80 -2.01
C PHE A 115 2.92 2.06 -2.64
N SER A 116 3.88 2.81 -3.19
CA SER A 116 5.01 2.29 -3.95
C SER A 116 6.32 2.60 -3.26
N ALA A 117 7.22 1.62 -3.26
CA ALA A 117 8.62 1.80 -2.91
C ALA A 117 9.50 1.49 -4.12
N TRP A 118 10.63 2.17 -4.24
CA TRP A 118 11.45 2.18 -5.44
C TRP A 118 12.91 1.91 -5.11
N VAL A 119 13.56 1.11 -5.94
CA VAL A 119 15.01 0.98 -5.99
C VAL A 119 15.48 1.52 -7.33
N VAL A 120 16.26 2.60 -7.28
CA VAL A 120 16.70 3.34 -8.48
C VAL A 120 18.17 3.74 -8.36
N PRO A 121 18.86 3.90 -9.49
CA PRO A 121 20.22 4.44 -9.50
C PRO A 121 20.22 5.90 -9.01
N LYS A 122 21.26 6.29 -8.27
CA LYS A 122 21.53 7.69 -7.88
C LYS A 122 21.74 8.58 -9.10
N VAL A 123 22.43 8.05 -10.11
CA VAL A 123 22.66 8.69 -11.41
C VAL A 123 22.14 7.73 -12.49
N PRO A 124 20.97 7.99 -13.08
CA PRO A 124 20.42 7.12 -14.10
C PRO A 124 21.27 7.12 -15.38
N ASP A 125 21.65 5.93 -15.84
CA ASP A 125 22.14 5.69 -17.19
C ASP A 125 21.12 4.84 -17.95
N ASN A 126 20.51 5.41 -18.98
CA ASN A 126 19.49 4.70 -19.74
C ASN A 126 20.06 3.65 -20.69
N ASP A 127 21.35 3.71 -20.98
CA ASP A 127 22.07 2.82 -21.88
C ASP A 127 22.90 1.75 -21.16
N ASP A 128 23.00 1.79 -19.83
CA ASP A 128 23.70 0.76 -19.05
C ASP A 128 22.91 -0.57 -19.07
N PRO A 129 23.45 -1.65 -19.68
CA PRO A 129 22.81 -2.96 -19.70
C PRO A 129 22.84 -3.68 -18.35
N LYS A 130 23.59 -3.19 -17.36
CA LYS A 130 23.67 -3.76 -16.01
C LYS A 130 22.73 -3.08 -15.01
N GLN A 131 22.15 -1.93 -15.37
CA GLN A 131 21.36 -1.15 -14.44
C GLN A 131 20.09 -1.87 -14.04
N VAL A 132 19.78 -1.86 -12.74
CA VAL A 132 18.57 -2.45 -12.18
C VAL A 132 17.58 -1.32 -11.85
N ARG A 133 16.29 -1.56 -12.06
CA ARG A 133 15.21 -0.69 -11.57
C ARG A 133 14.16 -1.56 -10.94
N ALA A 134 13.62 -1.16 -9.80
CA ALA A 134 12.51 -1.87 -9.19
C ALA A 134 11.45 -0.95 -8.59
N GLU A 135 10.21 -1.40 -8.66
CA GLU A 135 9.05 -0.87 -7.98
C GLU A 135 8.39 -1.99 -7.16
N PHE A 136 8.12 -1.72 -5.89
CA PHE A 136 7.35 -2.58 -5.00
C PHE A 136 6.03 -1.89 -4.68
N ARG A 137 4.91 -2.43 -5.14
CA ARG A 137 3.56 -1.93 -4.81
C ARG A 137 2.96 -2.72 -3.68
N PHE A 138 2.65 -2.09 -2.57
CA PHE A 138 2.06 -2.73 -1.39
C PHE A 138 0.60 -2.33 -1.23
N TRP A 139 -0.23 -3.24 -0.72
CA TRP A 139 -1.62 -2.92 -0.38
C TRP A 139 -1.75 -2.47 1.07
N ILE A 140 -2.53 -1.42 1.31
CA ILE A 140 -2.76 -0.87 2.65
C ILE A 140 -3.61 -1.82 3.49
N ALA A 141 -4.67 -2.38 2.91
CA ALA A 141 -5.66 -3.22 3.61
C ALA A 141 -5.40 -4.73 3.47
N GLU A 142 -4.33 -5.12 2.80
CA GLU A 142 -4.00 -6.53 2.52
C GLU A 142 -2.50 -6.72 2.60
N ALA A 143 -2.03 -7.78 3.27
CA ALA A 143 -0.62 -8.14 3.29
C ALA A 143 -0.19 -8.84 1.98
N ARG A 144 -0.27 -8.09 0.88
CA ARG A 144 0.22 -8.49 -0.44
C ARG A 144 0.97 -7.37 -1.14
N ALA A 145 1.86 -7.74 -2.05
CA ALA A 145 2.57 -6.79 -2.90
C ALA A 145 2.66 -7.25 -4.36
N ILE A 146 3.11 -6.35 -5.23
CA ILE A 146 3.66 -6.68 -6.55
C ILE A 146 5.10 -6.18 -6.62
N ILE A 147 6.01 -7.02 -7.09
CA ILE A 147 7.40 -6.68 -7.36
C ILE A 147 7.59 -6.56 -8.88
N PHE A 148 7.91 -5.35 -9.33
CA PHE A 148 8.44 -5.09 -10.65
C PHE A 148 9.94 -4.87 -10.49
N ALA A 149 10.76 -5.69 -11.13
CA ALA A 149 12.20 -5.55 -11.06
C ALA A 149 12.81 -5.98 -12.38
N ASP A 150 13.56 -5.07 -12.99
CA ASP A 150 14.11 -5.21 -14.33
C ASP A 150 15.60 -4.88 -14.33
N LYS A 151 16.37 -5.63 -15.11
CA LYS A 151 17.79 -5.36 -15.38
C LYS A 151 17.97 -5.05 -16.86
N GLY A 152 18.62 -3.93 -17.16
CA GLY A 152 19.00 -3.52 -18.51
C GLY A 152 18.64 -2.07 -18.84
N LYS A 153 18.69 -1.79 -20.14
CA LYS A 153 18.46 -0.45 -20.68
C LYS A 153 17.00 -0.03 -20.48
N ALA A 154 16.77 1.28 -20.40
CA ALA A 154 15.45 1.82 -20.06
C ALA A 154 14.33 1.44 -21.05
N TRP A 155 14.69 1.13 -22.30
CA TRP A 155 13.74 0.89 -23.37
C TRP A 155 13.11 -0.51 -23.29
N ALA A 156 11.80 -0.60 -23.55
CA ALA A 156 10.90 -1.76 -23.35
C ALA A 156 11.35 -3.12 -23.94
N TRP A 157 12.41 -3.15 -24.75
CA TRP A 157 12.93 -4.35 -25.42
C TRP A 157 14.34 -4.73 -24.99
N GLN A 158 14.95 -3.95 -24.10
CA GLN A 158 16.36 -4.05 -23.75
C GLN A 158 16.59 -4.19 -22.24
N HIS A 159 15.53 -4.50 -21.49
CA HIS A 159 15.59 -4.97 -20.11
C HIS A 159 14.90 -6.33 -19.97
N LYS A 160 15.31 -7.06 -18.94
CA LYS A 160 14.78 -8.37 -18.58
C LYS A 160 14.27 -8.32 -17.14
N ALA A 161 13.05 -8.80 -16.93
CA ALA A 161 12.53 -9.01 -15.58
C ALA A 161 13.43 -9.98 -14.82
N ILE A 162 13.86 -9.59 -13.62
CA ILE A 162 14.73 -10.40 -12.76
C ILE A 162 13.95 -11.14 -11.66
N VAL A 163 12.73 -10.72 -11.38
CA VAL A 163 11.79 -11.46 -10.53
C VAL A 163 10.76 -12.13 -11.45
N THR A 164 10.78 -13.46 -11.49
CA THR A 164 9.98 -14.28 -12.42
C THR A 164 9.27 -15.42 -11.69
N ASP A 165 8.56 -16.28 -12.42
CA ASP A 165 7.98 -17.53 -11.91
C ASP A 165 6.98 -17.37 -10.75
N GLY A 166 6.15 -16.32 -10.80
CA GLY A 166 5.09 -16.07 -9.82
C GLY A 166 5.58 -15.42 -8.52
N LEU A 167 6.90 -15.23 -8.36
CA LEU A 167 7.49 -14.52 -7.22
C LEU A 167 7.19 -13.02 -7.24
N GLN A 168 6.63 -12.49 -8.34
CA GLN A 168 6.22 -11.08 -8.42
C GLN A 168 5.06 -10.74 -7.49
N HIS A 169 4.32 -11.72 -6.96
CA HIS A 169 3.08 -11.48 -6.22
C HIS A 169 3.13 -12.03 -4.79
N PRO A 170 4.08 -11.59 -3.94
CA PRO A 170 4.20 -12.10 -2.58
C PRO A 170 2.95 -11.77 -1.75
N LYS A 171 2.62 -12.70 -0.87
CA LYS A 171 1.52 -12.62 0.10
C LYS A 171 2.01 -13.15 1.45
N ALA A 172 1.54 -12.54 2.53
CA ALA A 172 1.82 -12.95 3.90
C ALA A 172 0.59 -12.67 4.78
N ASP A 173 0.67 -13.02 6.06
CA ASP A 173 -0.40 -12.76 7.03
C ASP A 173 -0.27 -11.35 7.64
N THR A 174 0.95 -10.80 7.67
CA THR A 174 1.26 -9.46 8.18
C THR A 174 2.05 -8.62 7.19
N HIS A 175 2.00 -7.29 7.32
CA HIS A 175 2.79 -6.37 6.49
C HIS A 175 4.29 -6.47 6.76
N GLU A 176 4.68 -6.84 7.98
CA GLU A 176 6.07 -7.06 8.35
C GLU A 176 6.65 -8.29 7.66
N GLU A 177 5.96 -9.43 7.72
CA GLU A 177 6.34 -10.65 7.00
C GLU A 177 6.39 -10.40 5.50
N LEU A 178 5.43 -9.65 4.97
CA LEU A 178 5.42 -9.26 3.56
C LEU A 178 6.67 -8.43 3.19
N ALA A 179 7.06 -7.46 4.02
CA ALA A 179 8.24 -6.65 3.77
C ALA A 179 9.53 -7.48 3.78
N HIS A 180 9.64 -8.44 4.71
CA HIS A 180 10.74 -9.40 4.72
C HIS A 180 10.75 -10.24 3.44
N LEU A 181 9.61 -10.79 3.05
CA LEU A 181 9.49 -11.61 1.84
C LEU A 181 9.85 -10.82 0.58
N VAL A 182 9.42 -9.56 0.48
CA VAL A 182 9.78 -8.68 -0.64
C VAL A 182 11.29 -8.41 -0.68
N ALA A 183 11.90 -8.07 0.44
CA ALA A 183 13.35 -7.84 0.51
C ALA A 183 14.15 -9.09 0.13
N ASP A 184 13.80 -10.25 0.69
CA ASP A 184 14.48 -11.51 0.41
C ASP A 184 14.31 -11.93 -1.06
N THR A 185 13.12 -11.74 -1.62
CA THR A 185 12.84 -12.03 -3.03
C THR A 185 13.67 -11.14 -3.95
N PHE A 186 13.72 -9.85 -3.66
CA PHE A 186 14.50 -8.90 -4.45
C PHE A 186 15.99 -9.16 -4.35
N ASN A 187 16.54 -9.32 -3.14
CA ASN A 187 17.96 -9.60 -2.90
C ASN A 187 18.42 -10.87 -3.63
N LYS A 188 17.64 -11.95 -3.57
CA LYS A 188 17.93 -13.18 -4.32
C LYS A 188 17.91 -12.95 -5.82
N ALA A 189 16.91 -12.21 -6.32
CA ALA A 189 16.78 -11.94 -7.75
C ALA A 189 17.96 -11.12 -8.29
N VAL A 190 18.41 -10.12 -7.55
CA VAL A 190 19.55 -9.29 -7.98
C VAL A 190 20.89 -10.03 -7.87
N GLU A 191 21.07 -10.88 -6.87
CA GLU A 191 22.22 -11.78 -6.77
C GLU A 191 22.28 -12.73 -7.98
N HIS A 192 21.17 -13.41 -8.30
CA HIS A 192 21.09 -14.29 -9.47
C HIS A 192 21.27 -13.56 -10.79
N ALA A 193 20.87 -12.29 -10.84
CA ALA A 193 21.08 -11.44 -12.00
C ALA A 193 22.53 -10.97 -12.17
N GLY A 194 23.43 -11.21 -11.19
CA GLY A 194 24.79 -10.68 -11.17
C GLY A 194 24.79 -9.16 -11.07
N TRP A 195 24.01 -8.63 -10.13
CA TRP A 195 24.04 -7.22 -9.76
C TRP A 195 25.18 -7.00 -8.76
N ASP A 196 26.33 -6.61 -9.30
CA ASP A 196 27.52 -6.22 -8.54
C ASP A 196 27.53 -4.70 -8.33
#